data_AF-A0A6J3CFT0-F1
#
_entry.id   AF-A0A6J3CFT0-F1
#
_cell.length_a   1.000
_cell.length_b   1.000
_cell.length_c   1.000
_cell.angle_alpha   90.00
_cell.angle_beta   90.00
_cell.angle_gamma   90.00
#
_symmetry.space_group_name_H-M   'P 1'
#
loop_
_entity.id
_entity.type
_entity.pdbx_description
1 polymer ?
#
loop_
_entity_poly.entity_id
_entity_poly.type
_entity_poly.pdbx_seq_one_letter_code
_entity_poly.pdbx_strand_id
1 'polypeptide(L)'
;MLRKVVFGSGLVSLVPTISAASPVPGEPAKPPPMRPSDLPIYEAPHADYAEYIQSKKNSEKNSYLRSALQQPVRAARECAQVAYAQTESVTNAVQDNYHQFQDKTDWIVKYLREEENKDIRYGAVAMGGLTGFIFGLRGGFIRRVLYASVSTTAMGFVCFPDETKELVKSNGALAKQYINIAYNFLYGVKPGDPQLEVKFPELTVPKNFSEFVDLTVSLASSVKQAVMPPPAKESADSKPSDKKA
;
A
#
# COMPACT_ATOMS: atom_id res chain seq x y z
N MET A 1 -21.87 -5.32 -3.32
CA MET A 1 -22.95 -4.77 -4.18
C MET A 1 -22.55 -3.37 -4.61
N LEU A 2 -22.02 -3.20 -5.84
CA LEU A 2 -21.62 -1.90 -6.39
C LEU A 2 -22.86 -1.22 -6.99
N ARG A 3 -23.19 0.00 -6.54
CA ARG A 3 -24.19 0.85 -7.19
C ARG A 3 -23.50 1.70 -8.25
N LYS A 4 -23.84 1.47 -9.52
CA LYS A 4 -23.41 2.29 -10.66
C LYS A 4 -24.20 3.61 -10.65
N VAL A 5 -23.50 4.73 -10.70
CA VAL A 5 -24.08 6.06 -10.91
C VAL A 5 -24.00 6.38 -12.39
N VAL A 6 -25.17 6.56 -13.02
CA VAL A 6 -25.31 6.96 -14.42
C VAL A 6 -25.25 8.48 -14.46
N PHE A 7 -24.19 9.05 -15.04
CA PHE A 7 -24.16 10.45 -15.43
C PHE A 7 -24.96 10.61 -16.73
N GLY A 8 -26.22 11.01 -16.59
CA GLY A 8 -27.07 11.39 -17.71
C GLY A 8 -26.56 12.67 -18.35
N SER A 9 -26.06 12.56 -19.57
CA SER A 9 -25.80 13.67 -20.50
C SER A 9 -27.11 14.40 -20.80
N GLY A 10 -27.27 15.61 -20.28
CA GLY A 10 -28.43 16.46 -20.50
C GLY A 10 -28.05 17.94 -20.51
N LEU A 11 -27.14 18.34 -21.40
CA LEU A 11 -26.90 19.75 -21.72
C LEU A 11 -27.87 20.15 -22.85
N VAL A 12 -29.07 20.57 -22.49
CA VAL A 12 -29.92 21.37 -23.39
C VAL A 12 -29.91 22.79 -22.84
N SER A 13 -29.17 23.66 -23.53
CA SER A 13 -29.07 25.08 -23.26
C SER A 13 -30.41 25.77 -23.54
N LEU A 14 -31.19 26.04 -22.49
CA LEU A 14 -32.30 27.01 -22.54
C LEU A 14 -31.69 28.42 -22.45
N VAL A 15 -31.40 29.02 -23.59
CA VAL A 15 -31.07 30.45 -23.68
C VAL A 15 -32.35 31.20 -24.06
N PRO A 16 -33.00 31.92 -23.14
CA PRO A 16 -34.10 32.79 -23.50
C PRO A 16 -33.56 33.98 -24.29
N THR A 17 -33.96 34.10 -25.55
CA THR A 17 -33.70 35.29 -26.37
C THR A 17 -34.78 36.33 -26.08
N ILE A 18 -34.42 37.36 -25.33
CA ILE A 18 -35.27 38.54 -25.11
C ILE A 18 -35.04 39.49 -26.28
N SER A 19 -36.09 39.73 -27.07
CA SER A 19 -36.12 40.79 -28.09
C SER A 19 -36.59 42.08 -27.41
N ALA A 20 -35.68 43.01 -27.18
CA ALA A 20 -36.00 44.33 -26.63
C ALA A 20 -36.48 45.26 -27.76
N ALA A 21 -37.63 45.92 -27.55
CA ALA A 21 -38.35 46.70 -28.55
C ALA A 21 -38.04 48.21 -28.56
N SER A 22 -36.87 48.63 -28.08
CA SER A 22 -36.39 50.01 -28.26
C SER A 22 -35.13 50.02 -29.13
N PRO A 23 -34.99 50.98 -30.08
CA PRO A 23 -33.73 51.16 -30.77
C PRO A 23 -32.68 51.51 -29.72
N VAL A 24 -31.70 50.62 -29.55
CA VAL A 24 -30.51 50.91 -28.77
C VAL A 24 -29.86 52.13 -29.42
N PRO A 25 -29.62 53.24 -28.69
CA PRO A 25 -28.81 54.34 -29.22
C PRO A 25 -27.51 53.75 -29.76
N GLY A 26 -27.16 54.06 -31.01
CA GLY A 26 -25.96 53.51 -31.65
C GLY A 26 -24.71 53.70 -30.78
N GLU A 27 -23.76 52.76 -30.86
CA GLU A 27 -22.53 52.82 -30.05
C GLU A 27 -21.84 54.18 -30.25
N PRO A 28 -21.50 54.92 -29.17
CA PRO A 28 -20.86 56.22 -29.29
C PRO A 28 -19.49 56.06 -29.96
N ALA A 29 -19.24 56.82 -31.03
CA ALA A 29 -17.96 56.82 -31.70
C ALA A 29 -16.87 57.37 -30.77
N LYS A 30 -15.66 56.77 -30.82
CA LYS A 30 -14.53 57.24 -30.02
C LYS A 30 -14.20 58.69 -30.39
N PRO A 31 -14.29 59.65 -29.45
CA PRO A 31 -14.01 61.04 -29.76
C PRO A 31 -12.51 61.26 -30.07
N PRO A 32 -12.19 62.20 -30.97
CA PRO A 32 -10.81 62.53 -31.30
C PRO A 32 -10.10 63.18 -30.10
N PRO A 33 -8.76 63.06 -29.98
CA PRO A 33 -8.01 63.68 -28.89
C PRO A 33 -8.05 65.22 -29.01
N MET A 34 -8.45 65.91 -27.94
CA MET A 34 -8.53 67.38 -27.86
C MET A 34 -7.85 67.93 -26.60
N ARG A 35 -7.52 69.23 -26.60
CA ARG A 35 -6.95 69.92 -25.43
C ARG A 35 -8.05 70.27 -24.43
N PRO A 36 -7.74 70.42 -23.12
CA PRO A 36 -8.74 70.79 -22.11
C PRO A 36 -9.47 72.12 -22.40
N SER A 37 -8.83 73.05 -23.11
CA SER A 37 -9.43 74.32 -23.55
C SER A 37 -10.49 74.18 -24.63
N ASP A 38 -10.45 73.06 -25.37
CA ASP A 38 -11.25 72.84 -26.58
C ASP A 38 -12.45 71.93 -26.28
N LEU A 39 -12.76 71.74 -24.98
CA LEU A 39 -13.85 70.89 -24.52
C LEU A 39 -15.20 71.59 -24.77
N PRO A 40 -16.19 70.92 -25.38
CA PRO A 40 -17.51 71.51 -25.52
C PRO A 40 -18.14 71.74 -24.15
N ILE A 41 -18.78 72.91 -23.97
CA ILE A 41 -19.38 73.31 -22.67
C ILE A 41 -20.70 72.57 -22.42
N TYR A 42 -21.44 72.22 -23.48
CA TYR A 42 -22.78 71.64 -23.38
C TYR A 42 -22.85 70.17 -23.79
N GLU A 43 -21.78 69.62 -24.38
CA GLU A 43 -21.69 68.22 -24.79
C GLU A 43 -20.43 67.60 -24.18
N ALA A 44 -20.53 66.38 -23.66
CA ALA A 44 -19.38 65.69 -23.07
C ALA A 44 -19.04 64.37 -23.79
N PRO A 45 -18.65 64.39 -25.09
CA PRO A 45 -18.41 63.17 -25.86
C PRO A 45 -17.36 62.22 -25.21
N HIS A 46 -16.36 62.79 -24.54
CA HIS A 46 -15.34 62.02 -23.83
C HIS A 46 -15.85 61.36 -22.55
N ALA A 47 -16.77 62.00 -21.84
CA ALA A 47 -17.40 61.42 -20.65
C ALA A 47 -18.37 60.31 -21.06
N ASP A 48 -19.23 60.57 -22.04
CA ASP A 48 -20.21 59.61 -22.55
C ASP A 48 -19.52 58.34 -23.10
N TYR A 49 -18.42 58.50 -23.84
CA TYR A 49 -17.64 57.36 -24.33
C TYR A 49 -16.95 56.59 -23.19
N ALA A 50 -16.44 57.28 -22.16
CA ALA A 50 -15.84 56.62 -21.00
C ALA A 50 -16.87 55.81 -20.20
N GLU A 51 -18.07 56.36 -19.99
CA GLU A 51 -19.19 55.68 -19.35
C GLU A 51 -19.67 54.48 -20.17
N TYR A 52 -19.72 54.60 -21.50
CA TYR A 52 -20.02 53.50 -22.40
C TYR A 52 -18.98 52.35 -22.30
N ILE A 53 -17.69 52.66 -22.28
CA ILE A 53 -16.64 51.62 -22.11
C ILE A 53 -16.74 50.96 -20.73
N GLN A 54 -16.99 51.75 -19.68
CA GLN A 54 -17.13 51.24 -18.32
C GLN A 54 -18.37 50.34 -18.18
N SER A 55 -19.49 50.73 -18.78
CA SER A 55 -20.74 49.94 -18.78
C SER A 55 -20.60 48.65 -19.59
N LYS A 56 -19.94 48.68 -20.77
CA LYS A 56 -19.64 47.48 -21.57
C LYS A 56 -18.76 46.48 -20.79
N LYS A 57 -17.69 46.96 -20.15
CA LYS A 57 -16.81 46.15 -19.30
C LYS A 57 -17.54 45.55 -18.09
N ASN A 58 -18.46 46.31 -17.48
CA ASN A 58 -19.25 45.81 -16.35
C ASN A 58 -20.33 44.81 -16.80
N SER A 59 -20.92 44.99 -17.98
CA SER A 59 -21.87 44.05 -18.58
C SER A 59 -21.22 42.70 -18.90
N GLU A 60 -20.02 42.70 -19.48
CA GLU A 60 -19.25 41.48 -19.75
C GLU A 60 -18.87 40.73 -18.45
N LYS A 61 -18.48 41.48 -17.41
CA LYS A 61 -18.18 40.93 -16.08
C LYS A 61 -19.42 40.36 -15.38
N ASN A 62 -20.58 40.95 -15.60
CA ASN A 62 -21.86 40.54 -15.02
C ASN A 62 -22.63 39.58 -15.94
N SER A 63 -21.95 38.90 -16.85
CA SER A 63 -22.57 37.85 -17.67
C SER A 63 -23.23 36.81 -16.77
N TYR A 64 -24.51 36.52 -17.04
CA TYR A 64 -25.33 35.59 -16.26
C TYR A 64 -24.64 34.23 -16.05
N LEU A 65 -23.95 33.75 -17.09
CA LEU A 65 -23.16 32.52 -17.06
C LEU A 65 -22.01 32.60 -16.06
N ARG A 66 -21.32 33.74 -15.98
CA ARG A 66 -20.22 33.93 -15.03
C ARG A 66 -20.74 33.97 -13.60
N SER A 67 -21.82 34.70 -13.32
CA SER A 67 -22.41 34.72 -11.97
C SER A 67 -22.96 33.35 -11.54
N ALA A 68 -23.57 32.60 -12.47
CA ALA A 68 -24.10 31.26 -12.21
C ALA A 68 -22.99 30.23 -11.96
N LEU A 69 -21.88 30.29 -12.71
CA LEU A 69 -20.75 29.35 -12.58
C LEU A 69 -19.75 29.74 -11.47
N GLN A 70 -19.70 31.01 -11.07
CA GLN A 70 -18.74 31.47 -10.06
C GLN A 70 -18.96 30.82 -8.70
N GLN A 71 -20.21 30.66 -8.26
CA GLN A 71 -20.53 30.04 -6.97
C GLN A 71 -20.10 28.56 -6.88
N PRO A 72 -20.45 27.66 -7.82
CA PRO A 72 -20.04 26.27 -7.73
C PRO A 72 -18.53 26.09 -7.92
N VAL A 73 -17.89 26.84 -8.81
CA VAL A 73 -16.43 26.77 -9.02
C VAL A 73 -15.68 27.27 -7.79
N ARG A 74 -16.18 28.32 -7.13
CA ARG A 74 -15.62 28.84 -5.88
C ARG A 74 -15.77 27.81 -4.76
N ALA A 75 -16.95 27.24 -4.58
CA ALA A 75 -17.17 26.20 -3.57
C ALA A 75 -16.25 24.99 -3.78
N ALA A 76 -16.13 24.50 -5.02
CA ALA A 76 -15.24 23.40 -5.34
C ALA A 76 -13.76 23.73 -5.05
N ARG A 77 -13.32 24.95 -5.37
CA ARG A 77 -11.95 25.41 -5.06
C ARG A 77 -11.72 25.48 -3.55
N GLU A 78 -12.64 26.07 -2.81
CA GLU A 78 -12.54 26.20 -1.35
C GLU A 78 -12.50 24.80 -0.70
N CYS A 79 -13.35 23.87 -1.12
CA CYS A 79 -13.30 22.47 -0.65
C CYS A 79 -11.96 21.79 -0.96
N ALA A 80 -11.42 21.97 -2.17
CA ALA A 80 -10.13 21.39 -2.55
C ALA A 80 -8.97 22.00 -1.74
N GLN A 81 -8.99 23.31 -1.50
CA GLN A 81 -7.99 24.00 -0.69
C GLN A 81 -8.04 23.57 0.78
N VAL A 82 -9.23 23.42 1.35
CA VAL A 82 -9.40 22.92 2.72
C VAL A 82 -8.92 21.47 2.84
N ALA A 83 -9.26 20.61 1.88
CA ALA A 83 -8.80 19.23 1.87
C ALA A 83 -7.26 19.13 1.74
N TYR A 84 -6.66 19.97 0.89
CA TYR A 84 -5.22 20.02 0.72
C TYR A 84 -4.52 20.51 1.99
N ALA A 85 -5.01 21.60 2.60
CA ALA A 85 -4.47 22.12 3.85
C ALA A 85 -4.58 21.13 5.03
N GLN A 86 -5.65 20.33 5.08
CA GLN A 86 -5.80 19.26 6.06
C GLN A 86 -4.87 18.07 5.80
N THR A 87 -4.50 17.83 4.54
CA THR A 87 -3.58 16.74 4.21
C THR A 87 -2.18 17.01 4.75
N GLU A 88 -1.71 18.26 4.66
CA GLU A 88 -0.37 18.64 5.16
C GLU A 88 -0.24 18.47 6.68
N SER A 89 -1.27 18.82 7.45
CA SER A 89 -1.24 18.64 8.91
C SER A 89 -1.29 17.16 9.31
N VAL A 90 -2.06 16.34 8.59
CA VAL A 90 -2.11 14.89 8.82
C VAL A 90 -0.80 14.23 8.41
N THR A 91 -0.19 14.62 7.28
CA THR A 91 1.08 14.05 6.84
C THR A 91 2.19 14.33 7.83
N ASN A 92 2.26 15.57 8.35
CA ASN A 92 3.25 15.94 9.35
C ASN A 92 3.02 15.17 10.66
N ALA A 93 1.77 15.05 11.12
CA ALA A 93 1.47 14.25 12.30
C ALA A 93 1.83 12.77 12.12
N VAL A 94 1.54 12.17 10.97
CA VAL A 94 1.90 10.78 10.67
C VAL A 94 3.42 10.62 10.65
N GLN A 95 4.14 11.55 10.03
CA GLN A 95 5.59 11.54 9.98
C GLN A 95 6.21 11.67 11.38
N ASP A 96 5.72 12.59 12.21
CA ASP A 96 6.19 12.77 13.58
C ASP A 96 5.93 11.53 14.44
N ASN A 97 4.73 10.93 14.32
CA ASN A 97 4.43 9.68 15.02
C ASN A 97 5.36 8.56 14.54
N TYR A 98 5.59 8.45 13.23
CA TYR A 98 6.47 7.44 12.66
C TYR A 98 7.90 7.55 13.21
N HIS A 99 8.48 8.75 13.20
CA HIS A 99 9.81 8.98 13.77
C HIS A 99 9.84 8.69 15.28
N GLN A 100 8.85 9.15 16.04
CA GLN A 100 8.75 8.83 17.47
C GLN A 100 8.62 7.33 17.75
N PHE A 101 7.90 6.58 16.91
CA PHE A 101 7.78 5.14 17.03
C PHE A 101 9.11 4.44 16.73
N GLN A 102 9.83 4.89 15.72
CA GLN A 102 11.18 4.38 15.43
C GLN A 102 12.11 4.62 16.62
N ASP A 103 12.19 5.86 17.11
CA ASP A 103 13.08 6.23 18.22
C ASP A 103 12.77 5.43 19.49
N LYS A 104 11.47 5.29 19.82
CA LYS A 104 11.03 4.50 20.99
C LYS A 104 11.34 3.02 20.81
N THR A 105 11.15 2.48 19.61
CA THR A 105 11.44 1.06 19.33
C THR A 105 12.94 0.79 19.42
N ASP A 106 13.77 1.66 18.85
CA ASP A 106 15.23 1.54 18.95
C ASP A 106 15.72 1.63 20.39
N TRP A 107 15.13 2.52 21.19
CA TRP A 107 15.41 2.61 22.62
C TRP A 107 15.02 1.33 23.36
N ILE A 108 13.82 0.80 23.12
CA ILE A 108 13.35 -0.46 23.73
C ILE A 108 14.28 -1.63 23.35
N VAL A 109 14.65 -1.74 22.07
CA VAL A 109 15.53 -2.81 21.58
C VAL A 109 16.91 -2.70 22.23
N LYS A 110 17.45 -1.49 22.38
CA LYS A 110 18.72 -1.26 23.11
C LYS A 110 18.57 -1.65 24.59
N TYR A 111 17.52 -1.19 25.25
CA TYR A 111 17.25 -1.49 26.67
C TYR A 111 17.11 -2.99 26.94
N LEU A 112 16.40 -3.72 26.07
CA LEU A 112 16.26 -5.17 26.15
C LEU A 112 17.57 -5.91 25.86
N ARG A 113 18.55 -5.28 25.19
CA ARG A 113 19.87 -5.88 24.92
C ARG A 113 20.93 -5.54 25.95
N GLU A 114 20.60 -4.72 26.94
CA GLU A 114 21.51 -4.37 28.05
C GLU A 114 21.63 -5.53 29.05
N GLU A 115 22.87 -5.96 29.37
CA GLU A 115 23.14 -7.22 30.11
C GLU A 115 22.56 -7.28 31.52
N GLU A 116 22.26 -6.12 32.11
CA GLU A 116 21.70 -5.99 33.46
C GLU A 116 20.24 -6.47 33.55
N ASN A 117 19.48 -6.44 32.45
CA ASN A 117 18.04 -6.66 32.44
C ASN A 117 17.61 -8.09 32.03
N LYS A 118 18.34 -9.13 32.45
CA LYS A 118 18.09 -10.52 32.00
C LYS A 118 16.66 -11.00 32.29
N ASP A 119 16.12 -10.68 33.47
CA ASP A 119 14.76 -11.09 33.86
C ASP A 119 13.68 -10.49 32.95
N ILE A 120 13.85 -9.22 32.56
CA ILE A 120 12.92 -8.52 31.68
C ILE A 120 12.94 -9.13 30.28
N ARG A 121 14.11 -9.58 29.79
CA ARG A 121 14.23 -10.25 28.49
C ARG A 121 13.46 -11.57 28.47
N TYR A 122 13.57 -12.40 29.50
CA TYR A 122 12.80 -13.64 29.59
C TYR A 122 11.30 -13.37 29.67
N GLY A 123 10.90 -12.35 30.42
CA GLY A 123 9.51 -11.88 30.44
C GLY A 123 9.00 -11.46 29.07
N ALA A 124 9.80 -10.70 28.32
CA ALA A 124 9.47 -10.29 26.95
C ALA A 124 9.29 -11.49 26.02
N VAL A 125 10.19 -12.48 26.08
CA VAL A 125 10.10 -13.72 25.29
C VAL A 125 8.85 -14.52 25.64
N ALA A 126 8.52 -14.66 26.93
CA ALA A 126 7.31 -15.33 27.39
C ALA A 126 6.05 -14.62 26.89
N MET A 127 6.02 -13.29 26.92
CA MET A 127 4.93 -12.48 26.35
C MET A 127 4.84 -12.64 24.83
N GLY A 128 5.96 -12.78 24.14
CA GLY A 128 6.00 -13.14 22.71
C GLY A 128 5.33 -14.49 22.44
N GLY A 129 5.60 -15.49 23.26
CA GLY A 129 4.96 -16.80 23.15
C GLY A 129 3.47 -16.78 23.44
N LEU A 130 3.05 -16.07 24.50
CA LEU A 130 1.64 -15.92 24.86
C LEU A 130 0.85 -15.16 23.79
N THR A 131 1.41 -14.09 23.24
CA THR A 131 0.77 -13.34 22.14
C THR A 131 0.62 -14.22 20.91
N GLY A 132 1.65 -14.98 20.53
CA GLY A 132 1.56 -15.99 19.47
C GLY A 132 0.48 -17.04 19.73
N PHE A 133 0.41 -17.55 20.96
CA PHE A 133 -0.61 -18.52 21.36
C PHE A 133 -2.03 -17.94 21.22
N ILE A 134 -2.24 -16.69 21.63
CA ILE A 134 -3.53 -15.99 21.50
C ILE A 134 -3.93 -15.83 20.03
N PHE A 135 -3.00 -15.42 19.16
CA PHE A 135 -3.26 -15.36 17.72
C PHE A 135 -3.56 -16.75 17.11
N GLY A 136 -3.00 -17.81 17.69
CA GLY A 136 -3.25 -19.20 17.31
C GLY A 136 -4.59 -19.79 17.80
N LEU A 137 -5.32 -19.13 18.72
CA LEU A 137 -6.52 -19.69 19.37
C LEU A 137 -7.62 -20.11 18.40
N ARG A 138 -7.75 -19.40 17.28
CA ARG A 138 -8.73 -19.69 16.21
C ARG A 138 -8.48 -21.04 15.53
N GLY A 139 -7.28 -21.62 15.67
CA GLY A 139 -6.91 -22.93 15.14
C GLY A 139 -6.95 -24.08 16.16
N GLY A 140 -6.68 -25.29 15.66
CA GLY A 140 -6.45 -26.47 16.50
C GLY A 140 -5.14 -26.42 17.28
N PHE A 141 -4.88 -27.45 18.10
CA PHE A 141 -3.72 -27.52 19.00
C PHE A 141 -2.38 -27.29 18.28
N ILE A 142 -2.15 -27.93 17.13
CA ILE A 142 -0.90 -27.79 16.36
C ILE A 142 -0.68 -26.33 15.93
N ARG A 143 -1.74 -25.66 15.45
CA ARG A 143 -1.62 -24.26 14.99
C ARG A 143 -1.30 -23.32 16.15
N ARG A 144 -1.84 -23.59 17.34
CA ARG A 144 -1.52 -22.82 18.55
C ARG A 144 -0.05 -22.95 18.94
N VAL A 145 0.47 -24.18 18.94
CA VAL A 145 1.89 -24.45 19.26
C VAL A 145 2.81 -23.82 18.23
N LEU A 146 2.48 -23.90 16.93
CA LEU A 146 3.29 -23.30 15.86
C LEU A 146 3.31 -21.77 15.94
N TYR A 147 2.17 -21.12 16.18
CA TYR A 147 2.14 -19.66 16.31
C TYR A 147 2.85 -19.19 17.57
N ALA A 148 2.70 -19.93 18.67
CA ALA A 148 3.44 -19.66 19.89
C ALA A 148 4.96 -19.82 19.66
N SER A 149 5.41 -20.92 19.05
CA SER A 149 6.84 -21.16 18.82
C SER A 149 7.45 -20.10 17.91
N VAL A 150 6.80 -19.76 16.78
CA VAL A 150 7.28 -18.70 15.88
C VAL A 150 7.38 -17.36 16.59
N SER A 151 6.39 -17.02 17.41
CA SER A 151 6.37 -15.73 18.12
C SER A 151 7.40 -15.67 19.25
N THR A 152 7.57 -16.75 20.01
CA THR A 152 8.63 -16.89 21.01
C THR A 152 10.00 -16.79 20.36
N THR A 153 10.23 -17.49 19.25
CA THR A 153 11.51 -17.46 18.53
C THR A 153 11.79 -16.07 17.95
N ALA A 154 10.78 -15.40 17.40
CA ALA A 154 10.93 -14.03 16.89
C ALA A 154 11.32 -13.06 18.02
N MET A 155 10.65 -13.15 19.18
CA MET A 155 10.97 -12.29 20.32
C MET A 155 12.32 -12.65 20.96
N GLY A 156 12.65 -13.94 20.99
CA GLY A 156 13.96 -14.47 21.41
C GLY A 156 15.08 -13.94 20.53
N PHE A 157 14.88 -13.86 19.22
CA PHE A 157 15.87 -13.30 18.30
C PHE A 157 16.14 -11.80 18.56
N VAL A 158 15.11 -11.05 18.96
CA VAL A 158 15.26 -9.62 19.28
C VAL A 158 16.04 -9.43 20.59
N CYS A 159 15.71 -10.21 21.63
CA CYS A 159 16.27 -10.08 22.99
C CYS A 159 17.62 -10.81 23.18
N PHE A 160 17.82 -11.94 22.50
CA PHE A 160 18.98 -12.84 22.61
C PHE A 160 19.46 -13.27 21.21
N PRO A 161 20.03 -12.34 20.41
CA PRO A 161 20.36 -12.62 19.01
C PRO A 161 21.41 -13.72 18.84
N ASP A 162 22.39 -13.83 19.74
CA ASP A 162 23.50 -14.77 19.57
C ASP A 162 23.13 -16.17 20.04
N GLU A 163 22.52 -16.30 21.22
CA GLU A 163 21.96 -17.56 21.72
C GLU A 163 20.92 -18.13 20.74
N THR A 164 20.04 -17.27 20.21
CA THR A 164 19.01 -17.72 19.27
C THR A 164 19.62 -18.20 17.94
N LYS A 165 20.67 -17.56 17.42
CA LYS A 165 21.35 -18.02 16.20
C LYS A 165 22.00 -19.39 16.39
N GLU A 166 22.64 -19.61 17.54
CA GLU A 166 23.27 -20.89 17.87
C GLU A 166 22.22 -22.00 18.00
N LEU A 167 21.13 -21.72 18.73
CA LEU A 167 20.00 -22.64 18.88
C LEU A 167 19.33 -22.96 17.53
N VAL A 168 19.14 -21.98 16.65
CA VAL A 168 18.54 -22.22 15.33
C VAL A 168 19.46 -23.07 14.46
N LYS A 169 20.78 -22.86 14.50
CA LYS A 169 21.74 -23.68 13.74
C LYS A 169 21.80 -25.12 14.24
N SER A 170 21.93 -25.32 15.55
CA SER A 170 22.04 -26.66 16.15
C SER A 170 20.73 -27.44 16.00
N ASN A 171 19.60 -26.82 16.33
CA ASN A 171 18.29 -27.46 16.21
C ASN A 171 17.86 -27.63 14.75
N GLY A 172 18.27 -26.73 13.85
CA GLY A 172 18.01 -26.85 12.43
C GLY A 172 18.67 -28.09 11.81
N ALA A 173 19.91 -28.40 12.20
CA ALA A 173 20.59 -29.61 11.74
C ALA A 173 19.88 -30.89 12.24
N LEU A 174 19.48 -30.92 13.51
CA LEU A 174 18.73 -32.04 14.08
C LEU A 174 17.34 -32.18 13.44
N ALA A 175 16.63 -31.08 13.23
CA ALA A 175 15.32 -31.08 12.59
C ALA A 175 15.39 -31.67 11.17
N LYS A 176 16.41 -31.31 10.38
CA LYS A 176 16.63 -31.91 9.05
C LYS A 176 16.79 -33.44 9.13
N GLN A 177 17.56 -33.94 10.10
CA GLN A 177 17.74 -35.38 10.31
C GLN A 177 16.41 -36.07 10.66
N TYR A 178 15.65 -35.53 11.63
CA TYR A 178 14.36 -36.11 12.02
C TYR A 178 13.34 -36.08 10.89
N ILE A 179 13.29 -35.01 10.09
CA ILE A 179 12.38 -34.94 8.95
C ILE A 179 12.77 -35.97 7.88
N ASN A 180 14.06 -36.13 7.58
CA ASN A 180 14.51 -37.17 6.64
C ASN A 180 14.20 -38.58 7.14
N ILE A 181 14.37 -38.85 8.44
CA ILE A 181 14.00 -40.15 9.05
C ILE A 181 12.49 -40.38 8.93
N ALA A 182 11.68 -39.39 9.29
CA ALA A 182 10.21 -39.48 9.20
C ALA A 182 9.74 -39.66 7.75
N TYR A 183 10.38 -38.98 6.81
CA TYR A 183 10.11 -39.10 5.38
C TYR A 183 10.42 -40.52 4.88
N ASN A 184 11.61 -41.04 5.18
CA ASN A 184 11.99 -42.41 4.83
C ASN A 184 11.07 -43.45 5.48
N PHE A 185 10.59 -43.21 6.71
CA PHE A 185 9.60 -44.07 7.37
C PHE A 185 8.24 -44.06 6.69
N LEU A 186 7.73 -42.88 6.30
CA LEU A 186 6.43 -42.74 5.64
C LEU A 186 6.40 -43.49 4.30
N TYR A 187 7.52 -43.49 3.58
CA TYR A 187 7.68 -44.19 2.30
C TYR A 187 8.13 -45.66 2.43
N GLY A 188 8.35 -46.16 3.65
CA GLY A 188 8.63 -47.58 3.90
C GLY A 188 9.98 -48.07 3.36
N VAL A 189 10.97 -47.19 3.29
CA VAL A 189 12.33 -47.52 2.81
C VAL A 189 12.97 -48.53 3.78
N LYS A 190 13.39 -49.69 3.27
CA LYS A 190 14.04 -50.73 4.07
C LYS A 190 15.52 -50.39 4.29
N PRO A 191 16.14 -50.84 5.40
CA PRO A 191 17.57 -50.66 5.62
C PRO A 191 18.36 -51.38 4.51
N GLY A 192 18.85 -50.63 3.52
CA GLY A 192 19.57 -51.14 2.34
C GLY A 192 19.31 -50.39 1.03
N ASP A 193 18.17 -49.69 0.92
CA ASP A 193 17.83 -48.86 -0.24
C ASP A 193 18.44 -47.44 -0.13
N PRO A 194 18.68 -46.73 -1.27
CA PRO A 194 19.23 -45.37 -1.23
C PRO A 194 18.30 -44.43 -0.46
N GLN A 195 18.83 -43.76 0.56
CA GLN A 195 18.07 -42.83 1.40
C GLN A 195 17.53 -41.68 0.53
N LEU A 196 16.23 -41.39 0.65
CA LEU A 196 15.63 -40.24 -0.03
C LEU A 196 15.94 -39.00 0.81
N GLU A 197 16.93 -38.23 0.38
CA GLU A 197 17.31 -36.98 1.04
C GLU A 197 16.41 -35.84 0.57
N VAL A 198 15.62 -35.28 1.48
CA VAL A 198 14.91 -34.04 1.20
C VAL A 198 15.91 -32.89 1.35
N LYS A 199 16.24 -32.24 0.22
CA LYS A 199 17.07 -31.02 0.22
C LYS A 199 16.25 -29.86 0.76
N PHE A 200 16.24 -29.70 2.08
CA PHE A 200 15.70 -28.50 2.70
C PHE A 200 16.66 -27.32 2.47
N PRO A 201 16.14 -26.15 2.04
CA PRO A 201 16.95 -24.94 2.00
C PRO A 201 17.57 -24.68 3.38
N GLU A 202 18.77 -24.12 3.41
CA GLU A 202 19.38 -23.73 4.67
C GLU A 202 18.52 -22.65 5.32
N LEU A 203 18.01 -22.95 6.52
CA LEU A 203 17.22 -22.05 7.36
C LEU A 203 18.13 -20.93 7.87
N THR A 204 18.51 -20.04 6.97
CA THR A 204 19.10 -18.76 7.30
C THR A 204 17.95 -17.84 7.71
N VAL A 205 18.13 -17.13 8.83
CA VAL A 205 17.14 -16.14 9.29
C VAL A 205 17.06 -15.06 8.19
N PRO A 206 15.90 -14.89 7.51
CA PRO A 206 15.79 -13.93 6.43
C PRO A 206 15.99 -12.53 6.98
N LYS A 207 16.82 -11.74 6.30
CA LYS A 207 17.05 -10.33 6.67
C LYS A 207 15.97 -9.43 6.09
N ASN A 208 15.34 -9.87 4.99
CA ASN A 208 14.35 -9.11 4.23
C ASN A 208 13.03 -9.86 4.06
N PHE A 209 11.93 -9.12 3.89
CA PHE A 209 10.63 -9.71 3.58
C PHE A 209 10.61 -10.45 2.24
N SER A 210 11.36 -9.97 1.24
CA SER A 210 11.52 -10.67 -0.03
C SER A 210 12.18 -12.04 0.15
N GLU A 211 13.26 -12.10 0.92
CA GLU A 211 13.93 -13.37 1.27
C GLU A 211 12.99 -14.29 2.04
N PHE A 212 12.15 -13.77 2.93
CA PHE A 212 11.14 -14.57 3.63
C PHE A 212 10.11 -15.17 2.66
N VAL A 213 9.63 -14.37 1.69
CA VAL A 213 8.71 -14.85 0.66
C VAL A 213 9.38 -15.91 -0.21
N ASP A 214 10.61 -15.67 -0.66
CA ASP A 214 11.38 -16.62 -1.48
C ASP A 214 11.68 -17.93 -0.72
N LEU A 215 12.03 -17.84 0.57
CA LEU A 215 12.17 -19.00 1.44
C LEU A 215 10.84 -19.76 1.60
N THR A 216 9.72 -19.04 1.73
CA THR A 216 8.39 -19.66 1.83
C THR A 216 8.00 -20.36 0.53
N VAL A 217 8.26 -19.73 -0.62
CA VAL A 217 7.99 -20.29 -1.96
C VAL A 217 8.86 -21.51 -2.22
N SER A 218 10.17 -21.42 -1.93
CA SER A 218 11.09 -22.55 -2.09
C SER A 218 10.72 -23.71 -1.18
N LEU A 219 10.34 -23.46 0.07
CA LEU A 219 9.89 -24.51 1.00
C LEU A 219 8.55 -25.13 0.57
N ALA A 220 7.61 -24.32 0.05
CA ALA A 220 6.39 -24.84 -0.54
C ALA A 220 6.67 -25.72 -1.77
N SER A 221 7.63 -25.33 -2.61
CA SER A 221 8.03 -26.11 -3.78
C SER A 221 8.71 -27.43 -3.41
N SER A 222 9.58 -27.43 -2.38
CA SER A 222 10.25 -28.65 -1.91
C SER A 222 9.26 -29.61 -1.25
N VAL A 223 8.28 -29.10 -0.48
CA VAL A 223 7.20 -29.92 0.08
C VAL A 223 6.33 -30.50 -1.03
N LYS A 224 5.97 -29.69 -2.04
CA LYS A 224 5.22 -30.18 -3.21
C LYS A 224 5.97 -31.29 -3.94
N GLN A 225 7.28 -31.13 -4.13
CA GLN A 225 8.13 -32.14 -4.75
C GLN A 225 8.26 -33.41 -3.89
N ALA A 226 8.27 -33.29 -2.56
CA ALA A 226 8.35 -34.42 -1.64
C ALA A 226 7.03 -35.20 -1.49
N VAL A 227 5.88 -34.53 -1.70
CA VAL A 227 4.53 -35.12 -1.64
C VAL A 227 4.11 -35.73 -2.99
N MET A 228 4.64 -35.23 -4.10
CA MET A 228 4.48 -35.91 -5.40
C MET A 228 5.33 -37.19 -5.39
N PRO A 229 4.78 -38.33 -5.85
CA PRO A 229 5.57 -39.54 -5.94
C PRO A 229 6.79 -39.28 -6.84
N PRO A 230 7.97 -39.83 -6.53
CA PRO A 230 9.07 -39.82 -7.48
C PRO A 230 8.55 -40.43 -8.79
N PRO A 231 8.92 -39.88 -9.97
CA PRO A 231 8.57 -40.54 -11.22
C PRO A 231 9.06 -41.98 -11.11
N ALA A 232 8.11 -42.92 -11.22
CA ALA A 232 8.42 -44.33 -11.24
C ALA A 232 9.54 -44.50 -12.28
N LYS A 233 10.69 -45.03 -11.86
CA LYS A 233 11.66 -45.53 -12.81
C LYS A 233 10.90 -46.56 -13.63
N GLU A 234 10.58 -46.21 -14.87
CA GLU A 234 10.16 -47.18 -15.86
C GLU A 234 11.19 -48.31 -15.82
N SER A 235 10.67 -49.50 -15.61
CA SER A 235 11.38 -50.77 -15.63
C SER A 235 12.03 -50.95 -17.00
N ALA A 236 13.22 -50.40 -17.18
CA ALA A 236 14.13 -50.74 -18.26
C ALA A 236 14.96 -51.96 -17.84
N ASP A 237 14.30 -53.07 -17.54
CA ASP A 237 14.97 -54.37 -17.49
C ASP A 237 13.96 -55.50 -17.75
N SER A 238 13.67 -55.74 -19.04
CA SER A 238 13.29 -57.06 -19.52
C SER A 238 13.67 -57.18 -20.99
N LYS A 239 14.93 -57.54 -21.21
CA LYS A 239 15.40 -58.08 -22.50
C LYS A 239 14.89 -59.53 -22.56
N PRO A 240 14.05 -59.94 -23.52
CA PRO A 240 13.69 -61.35 -23.64
C PRO A 240 14.87 -62.10 -24.24
N SER A 241 15.20 -63.21 -23.59
CA SER A 241 16.15 -64.21 -24.07
C SER A 241 15.49 -65.06 -25.15
N ASP A 242 15.85 -64.86 -26.42
CA ASP A 242 15.57 -65.84 -27.47
C ASP A 242 16.74 -66.79 -27.63
N LYS A 243 16.48 -68.06 -27.26
CA LYS A 243 17.30 -69.22 -27.59
C LYS A 243 16.92 -69.72 -28.98
N LYS A 244 17.94 -69.81 -29.85
CA LYS A 244 18.17 -70.79 -30.95
C LYS A 244 16.94 -71.54 -31.52
N ALA A 245 16.72 -71.34 -32.83
CA ALA A 245 16.83 -72.40 -33.84
C ALA A 245 17.32 -71.75 -35.15
#